data_AF-A0A7S2I768-F1
#
_entry.id   AF-A0A7S2I768-F1
#
_cell.length_a   1.000
_cell.length_b   1.000
_cell.length_c   1.000
_cell.angle_alpha   90.00
_cell.angle_beta   90.00
_cell.angle_gamma   90.00
#
_symmetry.space_group_name_H-M   'P 1'
#
loop_
_entity.id
_entity.type
_entity.pdbx_description
1 polymer ?
#
loop_
_entity_poly.entity_id
_entity_poly.type
_entity_poly.pdbx_seq_one_letter_code
_entity_poly.pdbx_strand_id
1 'polypeptide(L)'
;DEEEPEMSSADFCQLHGLEDWVGECLDLLTVPQRAAVINSPMNVERARNLNGIVMSRVKHAVPLDQRLGMFVQINGLAEGVVDRITTLTPEQAEALLDSGFKIQKAENPSGVAMRRITDAIK
;
A
#
# COMPACT_ATOMS: atom_id res chain seq x y z
N ASP A 1 4.51 -10.16 -24.61
CA ASP A 1 5.09 -8.88 -24.20
C ASP A 1 4.65 -8.59 -22.78
N GLU A 2 5.54 -8.78 -21.82
CA GLU A 2 5.30 -8.31 -20.45
C GLU A 2 5.66 -6.83 -20.42
N GLU A 3 4.70 -5.97 -20.09
CA GLU A 3 4.95 -4.52 -20.01
C GLU A 3 5.90 -4.23 -18.85
N GLU A 4 7.02 -3.57 -19.15
CA GLU A 4 7.95 -3.08 -18.15
C GLU A 4 7.53 -1.67 -17.67
N PRO A 5 7.85 -1.30 -16.41
CA PRO A 5 7.62 0.05 -15.94
C PRO A 5 8.52 1.04 -16.69
N GLU A 6 7.94 2.15 -17.17
CA GLU A 6 8.64 3.18 -17.95
C GLU A 6 9.74 3.90 -17.17
N MET A 7 9.73 3.82 -15.85
CA MET A 7 10.74 4.40 -14.97
C MET A 7 10.86 3.64 -13.64
N SER A 8 11.90 3.94 -12.87
CA SER A 8 12.07 3.37 -11.54
C SER A 8 11.02 3.91 -10.56
N SER A 9 10.73 3.15 -9.49
CA SER A 9 9.85 3.60 -8.40
C SER A 9 10.32 4.92 -7.77
N ALA A 10 11.64 5.10 -7.65
CA ALA A 10 12.25 6.30 -7.09
C ALA A 10 12.06 7.53 -8.01
N ASP A 11 12.31 7.38 -9.31
CA ASP A 11 12.11 8.46 -10.29
C ASP A 11 10.63 8.85 -10.37
N PHE A 12 9.73 7.86 -10.34
CA PHE A 12 8.28 8.10 -10.31
C PHE A 12 7.86 8.91 -9.08
N CYS A 13 8.38 8.55 -7.90
CA CYS A 13 8.10 9.29 -6.66
C CYS A 13 8.65 10.72 -6.72
N GLN A 14 9.88 10.90 -7.20
CA GLN A 14 10.49 12.21 -7.34
C GLN A 14 9.71 13.09 -8.33
N LEU A 15 9.34 12.56 -9.50
CA LEU A 15 8.61 13.27 -10.54
C LEU A 15 7.26 13.79 -10.04
N HIS A 16 6.57 13.02 -9.21
CA HIS A 16 5.23 13.33 -8.73
C HIS A 16 5.19 13.87 -7.29
N GLY A 17 6.34 14.05 -6.64
CA GLY A 17 6.41 14.51 -5.24
C GLY A 17 5.71 13.56 -4.26
N LEU A 18 5.83 12.24 -4.49
CA LEU A 18 5.29 11.21 -3.61
C LEU A 18 6.21 11.02 -2.39
N GLU A 19 5.65 10.49 -1.31
CA GLU A 19 6.44 10.12 -0.14
C GLU A 19 7.29 8.86 -0.42
N ASP A 20 8.47 8.75 0.20
CA ASP A 20 9.42 7.65 -0.04
C ASP A 20 8.81 6.25 0.18
N TRP A 21 7.92 6.11 1.17
CA TRP A 21 7.25 4.84 1.45
C TRP A 21 6.38 4.35 0.28
N VAL A 22 5.94 5.24 -0.63
CA VAL A 22 5.23 4.86 -1.85
C VAL A 22 6.18 4.15 -2.81
N GLY A 23 7.43 4.59 -2.90
CA GLY A 23 8.47 3.91 -3.68
C GLY A 23 8.75 2.51 -3.14
N GLU A 24 8.88 2.38 -1.82
CA GLU A 24 9.01 1.07 -1.16
C GLU A 24 7.82 0.15 -1.49
N CYS A 25 6.59 0.66 -1.48
CA CYS A 25 5.41 -0.09 -1.89
C CYS A 25 5.51 -0.58 -3.34
N LEU A 26 5.94 0.28 -4.28
CA LEU A 26 6.08 -0.06 -5.70
C LEU A 26 7.18 -1.11 -5.93
N ASP A 27 8.24 -1.11 -5.12
CA ASP A 27 9.32 -2.07 -5.21
C ASP A 27 8.93 -3.49 -4.74
N LEU A 28 7.87 -3.61 -3.92
CA LEU A 28 7.28 -4.90 -3.53
C LEU A 28 6.34 -5.50 -4.59
N LEU A 29 6.05 -4.77 -5.66
CA LEU A 29 5.21 -5.25 -6.76
C LEU A 29 6.01 -6.10 -7.74
N THR A 30 5.32 -7.02 -8.41
CA THR A 30 5.89 -7.67 -9.60
C THR A 30 6.07 -6.63 -10.73
N VAL A 31 6.93 -6.92 -11.70
CA VAL A 31 7.21 -6.01 -12.82
C VAL A 31 5.91 -5.59 -13.54
N PRO A 32 4.99 -6.50 -13.91
CA PRO A 32 3.74 -6.10 -14.57
C PRO A 32 2.80 -5.28 -13.67
N GLN A 33 2.73 -5.59 -12.38
CA GLN A 33 1.92 -4.81 -11.42
C GLN A 33 2.47 -3.39 -11.26
N ARG A 34 3.79 -3.25 -11.18
CA ARG A 34 4.46 -1.95 -11.11
C ARG A 34 4.23 -1.16 -12.39
N ALA A 35 4.36 -1.79 -13.56
CA ALA A 35 4.09 -1.17 -14.85
C ALA A 35 2.64 -0.64 -14.93
N ALA A 36 1.65 -1.43 -14.51
CA ALA A 36 0.25 -1.02 -14.49
C ALA A 36 0.01 0.25 -13.65
N VAL A 37 0.79 0.44 -12.57
CA VAL A 37 0.68 1.61 -11.69
C VAL A 37 1.45 2.82 -12.24
N ILE A 38 2.70 2.62 -12.69
CA ILE A 38 3.62 3.67 -13.13
C ILE A 38 3.23 4.22 -14.50
N ASN A 39 2.94 3.36 -15.48
CA ASN A 39 2.68 3.76 -16.86
C ASN A 39 1.31 4.44 -17.02
N SER A 40 0.45 4.33 -16.00
CA SER A 40 -0.85 5.01 -15.97
C SER A 40 -0.69 6.53 -15.79
N PRO A 41 -1.24 7.38 -16.69
CA PRO A 41 -1.11 8.82 -16.59
C PRO A 41 -1.59 9.39 -15.25
N MET A 42 -0.78 10.25 -14.61
CA MET A 42 -1.11 10.92 -13.35
C MET A 42 -1.77 12.27 -13.61
N ASN A 43 -2.99 12.49 -13.13
CA ASN A 43 -3.63 13.82 -13.18
C ASN A 43 -3.28 14.62 -11.92
N VAL A 44 -2.16 15.33 -11.98
CA VAL A 44 -1.60 16.07 -10.83
C VAL A 44 -2.31 17.38 -10.52
N GLU A 45 -2.90 18.06 -11.52
CA GLU A 45 -3.47 19.41 -11.37
C GLU A 45 -4.71 19.46 -10.47
N ARG A 46 -5.47 18.35 -10.38
CA ARG A 46 -6.73 18.27 -9.62
C ARG A 46 -6.64 17.40 -8.38
N ALA A 47 -5.50 16.75 -8.15
CA ALA A 47 -5.34 15.78 -7.09
C ALA A 47 -5.07 16.45 -5.74
N ARG A 48 -5.87 16.11 -4.72
CA ARG A 48 -5.66 16.56 -3.33
C ARG A 48 -4.69 15.67 -2.56
N ASN A 49 -4.47 14.43 -3.01
CA ASN A 49 -3.61 13.45 -2.36
C ASN A 49 -3.07 12.46 -3.42
N LEU A 50 -1.85 12.69 -3.89
CA LEU A 50 -1.22 11.86 -4.92
C LEU A 50 -0.85 10.47 -4.39
N ASN A 51 -0.40 10.36 -3.14
CA ASN A 51 -0.12 9.07 -2.49
C ASN A 51 -1.40 8.21 -2.46
N GLY A 52 -2.54 8.81 -2.13
CA GLY A 52 -3.83 8.13 -2.15
C GLY A 52 -4.26 7.64 -3.54
N ILE A 53 -3.95 8.40 -4.61
CA ILE A 53 -4.22 7.97 -5.98
C ILE A 53 -3.35 6.76 -6.35
N VAL A 54 -2.06 6.81 -6.03
CA VAL A 54 -1.15 5.68 -6.29
C VAL A 54 -1.59 4.45 -5.51
N MET A 55 -1.95 4.60 -4.23
CA MET A 55 -2.47 3.48 -3.43
C MET A 55 -3.79 2.92 -3.97
N SER A 56 -4.67 3.76 -4.51
CA SER A 56 -5.88 3.29 -5.19
C SER A 56 -5.54 2.46 -6.43
N ARG A 57 -4.50 2.81 -7.20
CA ARG A 57 -4.03 1.98 -8.32
C ARG A 57 -3.45 0.66 -7.86
N VAL A 58 -2.64 0.68 -6.80
CA VAL A 58 -2.11 -0.54 -6.17
C VAL A 58 -3.27 -1.46 -5.74
N LYS A 59 -4.34 -0.91 -5.15
CA LYS A 59 -5.55 -1.68 -4.80
C LYS A 59 -6.17 -2.41 -6.01
N HIS A 60 -6.17 -1.79 -7.19
CA HIS A 60 -6.71 -2.41 -8.40
C HIS A 60 -5.74 -3.37 -9.09
N ALA A 61 -4.42 -3.13 -9.00
CA ALA A 61 -3.40 -3.95 -9.64
C ALA A 61 -3.02 -5.19 -8.83
N VAL A 62 -3.33 -5.21 -7.52
CA VAL A 62 -2.75 -6.17 -6.57
C VAL A 62 -3.83 -6.88 -5.75
N PRO A 63 -3.82 -8.22 -5.67
CA PRO A 63 -4.77 -8.98 -4.86
C PRO A 63 -4.63 -8.67 -3.37
N LEU A 64 -5.73 -8.86 -2.62
CA LEU A 64 -5.82 -8.50 -1.20
C LEU A 64 -4.72 -9.14 -0.35
N ASP A 65 -4.46 -10.44 -0.52
CA ASP A 65 -3.45 -11.16 0.27
C ASP A 65 -2.05 -10.58 0.10
N GLN A 66 -1.68 -10.22 -1.14
CA GLN A 66 -0.39 -9.56 -1.41
C GLN A 66 -0.36 -8.16 -0.77
N ARG A 67 -1.46 -7.40 -0.82
CA ARG A 67 -1.54 -6.08 -0.15
C ARG A 67 -1.41 -6.18 1.36
N LEU A 68 -1.94 -7.23 1.99
CA LEU A 68 -1.77 -7.49 3.42
C LEU A 68 -0.31 -7.79 3.76
N GLY A 69 0.37 -8.61 2.95
CA GLY A 69 1.81 -8.87 3.10
C GLY A 69 2.64 -7.59 2.97
N MET A 70 2.34 -6.76 1.97
CA MET A 70 2.97 -5.46 1.80
C MET A 70 2.70 -4.52 2.99
N PHE A 71 1.46 -4.48 3.51
CA PHE A 71 1.11 -3.69 4.69
C PHE A 71 1.93 -4.08 5.92
N VAL A 72 2.11 -5.38 6.15
CA VAL A 72 2.96 -5.91 7.23
C VAL A 72 4.41 -5.46 7.05
N GLN A 73 4.96 -5.64 5.86
CA GLN A 73 6.36 -5.34 5.56
C GLN A 73 6.67 -3.85 5.66
N ILE A 74 5.87 -3.00 5.01
CA ILE A 74 6.04 -1.54 4.99
C ILE A 74 5.91 -0.92 6.37
N ASN A 75 5.14 -1.53 7.27
CA ASN A 75 4.95 -1.04 8.64
C ASN A 75 5.82 -1.75 9.68
N GLY A 76 6.63 -2.74 9.29
CA GLY A 76 7.47 -3.51 10.20
C GLY A 76 6.67 -4.17 11.33
N LEU A 77 5.53 -4.78 10.99
CA LEU A 77 4.63 -5.36 12.00
C LEU A 77 5.20 -6.68 12.54
N ALA A 78 5.03 -6.90 13.85
CA ALA A 78 5.48 -8.12 14.52
C ALA A 78 4.60 -9.33 14.15
N GLU A 79 5.14 -10.54 14.30
CA GLU A 79 4.49 -11.82 13.98
C GLU A 79 3.07 -11.95 14.58
N GLY A 80 2.87 -11.58 15.85
CA GLY A 80 1.55 -11.64 16.48
C GLY A 80 0.48 -10.73 15.85
N VAL A 81 0.87 -9.69 15.11
CA VAL A 81 -0.05 -8.87 14.31
C VAL A 81 -0.41 -9.58 13.01
N VAL A 82 0.55 -10.29 12.41
CA VAL A 82 0.34 -11.10 11.20
C VAL A 82 -0.68 -12.20 11.46
N ASP A 83 -0.52 -12.92 12.57
CA ASP A 83 -1.47 -13.95 13.02
C ASP A 83 -2.89 -13.40 13.19
N ARG A 84 -3.02 -12.15 13.61
CA ARG A 84 -4.34 -11.53 13.74
C ARG A 84 -4.92 -11.16 12.38
N ILE A 85 -4.11 -10.66 11.45
CA ILE A 85 -4.55 -10.30 10.09
C ILE A 85 -5.06 -11.54 9.33
N THR A 86 -4.43 -12.71 9.50
CA THR A 86 -4.86 -13.95 8.81
C THR A 86 -6.22 -14.47 9.28
N THR A 87 -6.75 -13.95 10.39
CA THR A 87 -8.07 -14.32 10.92
C THR A 87 -9.21 -13.42 10.40
N LEU A 88 -8.91 -12.41 9.60
CA LEU A 88 -9.89 -11.45 9.10
C LEU A 88 -10.67 -12.00 7.90
N THR A 89 -11.94 -11.61 7.79
CA THR A 89 -12.67 -11.79 6.53
C THR A 89 -12.12 -10.82 5.46
N PRO A 90 -12.35 -11.09 4.16
CA PRO A 90 -11.93 -10.18 3.10
C PRO A 90 -12.42 -8.74 3.31
N GLU A 91 -13.66 -8.56 3.76
CA GLU A 91 -14.24 -7.23 4.01
C GLU A 91 -13.53 -6.49 5.15
N GLN A 92 -13.18 -7.21 6.21
CA GLN A 92 -12.45 -6.66 7.36
C GLN A 92 -11.01 -6.31 6.98
N ALA A 93 -10.36 -7.15 6.17
CA ALA A 93 -9.03 -6.90 5.64
C ALA A 93 -9.02 -5.68 4.69
N GLU A 94 -10.03 -5.51 3.84
CA GLU A 94 -10.19 -4.31 3.03
C GLU A 94 -10.39 -3.06 3.90
N ALA A 95 -11.24 -3.14 4.92
CA ALA A 95 -11.45 -2.03 5.85
C ALA A 95 -10.16 -1.64 6.61
N LEU A 96 -9.35 -2.62 7.01
CA LEU A 96 -8.03 -2.38 7.60
C LEU A 96 -7.13 -1.57 6.66
N LEU A 97 -7.02 -1.97 5.39
CA LEU A 97 -6.17 -1.29 4.41
C LEU A 97 -6.70 0.09 4.02
N ASP A 98 -8.03 0.24 3.92
CA ASP A 98 -8.69 1.51 3.59
C ASP A 98 -8.56 2.55 4.72
N SER A 99 -8.33 2.11 5.97
CA SER A 99 -8.00 3.02 7.10
C SER A 99 -6.64 3.72 6.96
N GLY A 100 -5.85 3.33 5.95
CA GLY A 100 -4.58 3.94 5.57
C GLY A 100 -3.45 2.92 5.53
N PHE A 101 -2.76 2.85 4.39
CA PHE A 101 -1.75 1.81 4.15
C PHE A 101 -0.47 1.99 4.98
N LYS A 102 0.07 3.21 5.08
CA LYS A 102 1.23 3.51 5.92
C LYS A 102 0.80 4.03 7.28
N ILE A 103 1.31 3.42 8.35
CA ILE A 103 1.18 3.90 9.73
C ILE A 103 2.27 4.96 9.94
N GLN A 104 1.86 6.22 9.94
CA GLN A 104 2.77 7.35 10.14
C GLN A 104 2.80 7.80 11.60
N LYS A 105 3.95 8.36 12.04
CA LYS A 105 4.16 9.01 13.35
C LYS A 105 3.79 8.15 14.57
N ALA A 106 3.96 6.83 14.46
CA ALA A 106 3.68 5.90 15.55
C ALA A 106 4.99 5.41 16.20
N GLU A 107 5.08 5.49 17.53
CA GLU A 107 6.18 4.88 18.29
C GLU A 107 6.07 3.34 18.30
N ASN A 108 4.84 2.81 18.22
CA ASN A 108 4.54 1.39 18.13
C ASN A 108 3.54 1.10 16.99
N PRO A 109 4.02 0.88 15.76
CA PRO A 109 3.17 0.55 14.61
C PRO A 109 2.30 -0.69 14.82
N SER A 110 2.83 -1.72 15.49
CA SER A 110 2.10 -2.95 15.80
C SER A 110 0.89 -2.69 16.70
N GLY A 111 1.03 -1.83 17.71
CA GLY A 111 -0.08 -1.42 18.57
C GLY A 111 -1.18 -0.66 17.80
N VAL A 112 -0.78 0.21 16.87
CA VAL A 112 -1.74 0.93 16.00
C VAL A 112 -2.45 -0.02 15.05
N ALA A 113 -1.73 -0.97 14.44
CA ALA A 113 -2.31 -2.00 13.57
C ALA A 113 -3.33 -2.86 14.32
N MET A 114 -3.01 -3.34 15.53
CA MET A 114 -3.94 -4.11 16.37
C MET A 114 -5.22 -3.36 16.71
N ARG A 115 -5.13 -2.05 16.97
CA ARG A 115 -6.31 -1.21 17.18
C ARG A 115 -7.17 -1.14 15.92
N ARG A 116 -6.57 -0.89 14.75
CA ARG A 116 -7.28 -0.84 13.47
C ARG A 116 -7.95 -2.17 13.12
N ILE A 117 -7.29 -3.29 13.40
CA ILE A 117 -7.87 -4.62 13.25
C ILE A 117 -9.11 -4.77 14.13
N THR A 118 -9.02 -4.34 15.40
CA THR A 118 -10.15 -4.39 16.33
C THR A 118 -11.32 -3.53 15.84
N ASP A 119 -11.04 -2.38 15.23
CA ASP A 119 -12.08 -1.51 14.67
C ASP A 119 -12.70 -2.06 13.39
N ALA A 120 -11.93 -2.76 12.55
CA ALA A 120 -12.43 -3.42 11.33
C ALA A 120 -13.35 -4.62 11.61
N ILE A 121 -13.24 -5.24 12.80
CA ILE A 121 -14.05 -6.41 13.18
C ILE A 121 -15.46 -6.02 13.68
N LYS A 122 -15.63 -4.79 14.17
CA LYS A 122 -16.88 -4.28 14.72
C LYS A 122 -17.91 -4.00 13.63
#